data_AF-A0A820KFU2-F1
#
_entry.id   AF-A0A820KFU2-F1
#
_cell.length_a   1.000
_cell.length_b   1.000
_cell.length_c   1.000
_cell.angle_alpha   90.00
_cell.angle_beta   90.00
_cell.angle_gamma   90.00
#
_symmetry.space_group_name_H-M   'P 1'
#
loop_
_entity.id
_entity.type
_entity.pdbx_description
1 polymer ?
#
loop_
_entity_poly.entity_id
_entity_poly.type
_entity_poly.pdbx_seq_one_letter_code
_entity_poly.pdbx_strand_id
1 'polypeptide(L)'
;DKLLDQWRLKTDMDPNYIHLNIVDQCQNLSLAIFGFIGFDYDLQTLDEYSTNKKNKLRLALSDFLKIFLVTIPIPTFLSRIYLKISPRYRHAMITISTYLNQIILQEQRKTPEEIDERKRTSLIASLIGSLQQDEKLEAIKPEQEKKGLSRREVIDELLLFLVAGSETTGSVLAWFIYLMSKNPRVQAKIKAELADKTQHGLTIDQIDSLIYLDYVIQEVLRQK
;
A
#
# COMPACT_ATOMS: atom_id res chain seq x y z
N ASP A 1 -13.90 6.85 5.06
CA ASP A 1 -15.03 6.35 5.85
C ASP A 1 -15.18 4.82 5.91
N LYS A 2 -14.98 4.07 4.82
CA LYS A 2 -15.11 2.58 4.77
C LYS A 2 -14.62 1.82 6.04
N LEU A 3 -13.40 2.07 6.53
CA LEU A 3 -12.86 1.38 7.72
C LEU A 3 -13.57 1.78 9.03
N LEU A 4 -13.92 3.07 9.18
CA LEU A 4 -14.59 3.57 10.38
C LEU A 4 -16.01 3.00 10.48
N ASP A 5 -16.70 2.90 9.34
CA ASP A 5 -18.03 2.29 9.29
C ASP A 5 -17.96 0.81 9.68
N GLN A 6 -16.94 0.07 9.23
CA GLN A 6 -16.72 -1.32 9.66
C GLN A 6 -16.50 -1.45 11.17
N TRP A 7 -15.77 -0.51 11.78
CA TRP A 7 -15.54 -0.53 13.22
C TRP A 7 -16.83 -0.21 13.98
N ARG A 8 -17.61 0.78 13.50
CA ARG A 8 -18.92 1.16 14.07
C ARG A 8 -19.93 0.01 14.03
N LEU A 9 -20.00 -0.69 12.90
CA LEU A 9 -20.89 -1.84 12.75
C LEU A 9 -20.52 -2.99 13.68
N LYS A 10 -19.23 -3.21 13.94
CA LYS A 10 -18.79 -4.22 14.92
C LYS A 10 -19.08 -3.80 16.35
N THR A 11 -19.01 -2.51 16.68
CA THR A 11 -19.43 -1.99 17.99
C THR A 11 -20.91 -2.12 18.24
N ASP A 12 -21.74 -2.03 17.20
CA ASP A 12 -23.19 -2.18 17.33
C ASP A 12 -23.61 -3.64 17.58
N MET A 13 -22.75 -4.61 17.24
CA MET A 13 -23.04 -6.05 17.35
C MET A 13 -22.65 -6.68 18.70
N ASP A 14 -21.63 -6.17 19.39
CA ASP A 14 -21.25 -6.59 20.75
C ASP A 14 -20.87 -5.37 21.60
N PRO A 15 -21.75 -4.94 22.53
CA PRO A 15 -21.56 -3.71 23.30
C PRO A 15 -20.53 -3.85 24.43
N ASN A 16 -20.06 -5.06 24.77
CA ASN A 16 -19.19 -5.26 25.93
C ASN A 16 -17.71 -5.29 25.56
N TYR A 17 -17.31 -6.11 24.58
CA TYR A 17 -15.90 -6.22 24.18
C TYR A 17 -15.76 -6.57 22.70
N ILE A 18 -14.85 -5.90 22.01
CA ILE A 18 -14.58 -6.13 20.58
C ILE A 18 -13.10 -6.42 20.42
N HIS A 19 -12.80 -7.57 19.84
CA HIS A 19 -11.44 -7.95 19.51
C HIS A 19 -11.12 -7.52 18.07
N LEU A 20 -10.27 -6.50 17.91
CA LEU A 20 -9.80 -6.01 16.62
C LEU A 20 -8.31 -6.25 16.45
N ASN A 21 -7.92 -6.87 15.32
CA ASN A 21 -6.51 -6.91 14.93
C ASN A 21 -6.13 -5.57 14.27
N ILE A 22 -5.74 -4.58 15.08
CA ILE A 22 -5.41 -3.23 14.61
C ILE A 22 -4.28 -3.24 13.57
N VAL A 23 -3.29 -4.12 13.71
CA VAL A 23 -2.18 -4.23 12.75
C VAL A 23 -2.69 -4.60 11.36
N ASP A 24 -3.50 -5.67 11.27
CA ASP A 24 -4.07 -6.11 10.00
C ASP A 24 -4.98 -5.02 9.39
N GLN A 25 -5.76 -4.32 10.21
CA GLN A 25 -6.66 -3.26 9.75
C GLN A 25 -5.90 -2.04 9.21
N CYS A 26 -4.87 -1.59 9.92
CA CYS A 26 -4.02 -0.47 9.47
C CYS A 26 -3.22 -0.81 8.21
N GLN A 27 -2.74 -2.05 8.08
CA GLN A 27 -2.07 -2.50 6.86
C GLN A 27 -3.03 -2.59 5.67
N ASN A 28 -4.26 -3.11 5.87
CA ASN A 28 -5.28 -3.13 4.82
C ASN A 28 -5.68 -1.72 4.37
N LEU A 29 -5.81 -0.79 5.33
CA LEU A 29 -6.07 0.63 5.05
C LEU A 29 -4.94 1.25 4.24
N SER A 30 -3.70 1.08 4.67
CA SER A 30 -2.53 1.61 3.96
C SER A 30 -2.49 1.05 2.53
N LEU A 31 -2.70 -0.26 2.36
CA LEU A 31 -2.77 -0.89 1.05
C LEU A 31 -3.90 -0.31 0.19
N ALA A 32 -5.08 -0.05 0.76
CA ALA A 32 -6.19 0.59 0.04
C ALA A 32 -5.82 2.00 -0.44
N ILE A 33 -5.20 2.79 0.44
CA ILE A 33 -4.78 4.17 0.13
C ILE A 33 -3.70 4.15 -0.95
N PHE A 34 -2.71 3.27 -0.87
CA PHE A 34 -1.69 3.14 -1.91
C PHE A 34 -2.26 2.66 -3.24
N GLY A 35 -3.19 1.71 -3.23
CA GLY A 35 -3.92 1.29 -4.43
C GLY A 35 -4.68 2.44 -5.06
N PHE A 36 -5.38 3.24 -4.25
CA PHE A 36 -6.16 4.36 -4.74
C PHE A 36 -5.27 5.52 -5.22
N ILE A 37 -4.32 5.99 -4.41
CA ILE A 37 -3.48 7.15 -4.75
C ILE A 37 -2.45 6.79 -5.81
N GLY A 38 -1.77 5.67 -5.65
CA GLY A 38 -0.70 5.28 -6.56
C GLY A 38 -1.25 4.83 -7.92
N PHE A 39 -2.35 4.09 -7.90
CA PHE A 39 -2.79 3.28 -9.04
C PHE A 39 -4.19 3.63 -9.54
N ASP A 40 -4.89 4.54 -8.86
CA ASP A 40 -6.32 4.81 -9.06
C ASP A 40 -7.16 3.53 -9.15
N TYR A 41 -6.80 2.58 -8.29
CA TYR A 41 -7.38 1.24 -8.29
C TYR A 41 -7.92 0.92 -6.90
N ASP A 42 -9.22 0.63 -6.81
CA ASP A 42 -9.77 0.05 -5.60
C ASP A 42 -9.33 -1.42 -5.52
N LEU A 43 -8.30 -1.68 -4.72
CA LEU A 43 -7.79 -3.02 -4.46
C LEU A 43 -8.80 -3.90 -3.69
N GLN A 44 -9.98 -3.34 -3.34
CA GLN A 44 -11.06 -3.98 -2.58
C GLN A 44 -10.56 -4.55 -1.26
N THR A 45 -9.47 -3.98 -0.74
CA THR A 45 -8.80 -4.49 0.46
C THR A 45 -9.62 -4.27 1.72
N LEU A 46 -10.60 -3.38 1.63
CA LEU A 46 -11.55 -3.01 2.66
C LEU A 46 -12.97 -3.52 2.37
N ASP A 47 -13.26 -4.17 1.24
CA ASP A 47 -14.64 -4.59 0.91
C ASP A 47 -15.01 -5.96 1.53
N GLU A 48 -14.07 -6.64 2.18
CA GLU A 48 -14.31 -7.93 2.85
C GLU A 48 -15.12 -7.75 4.16
N TYR A 49 -16.44 -7.70 4.02
CA TYR A 49 -17.42 -7.95 5.11
C TYR A 49 -17.37 -9.38 5.67
N SER A 50 -16.48 -10.24 5.17
CA SER A 50 -16.29 -11.58 5.70
C SER A 50 -15.19 -11.58 6.75
N THR A 51 -15.63 -11.58 8.00
CA THR A 51 -14.89 -11.69 9.27
C THR A 51 -13.88 -12.83 9.38
N ASN A 52 -13.57 -13.59 8.31
CA ASN A 52 -12.68 -14.74 8.39
C ASN A 52 -11.81 -15.03 7.14
N LYS A 53 -11.90 -14.25 6.05
CA LYS A 53 -10.97 -14.39 4.93
C LYS A 53 -9.94 -13.28 5.01
N LYS A 54 -8.67 -13.67 5.20
CA LYS A 54 -7.56 -12.74 5.12
C LYS A 54 -7.40 -12.29 3.67
N ASN A 55 -7.32 -10.98 3.44
CA ASN A 55 -7.04 -10.41 2.13
C ASN A 55 -5.87 -11.12 1.43
N LYS A 56 -6.16 -11.74 0.29
CA LYS A 56 -5.20 -12.57 -0.47
C LYS A 56 -4.01 -11.78 -0.98
N LEU A 57 -4.23 -10.56 -1.47
CA LEU A 57 -3.17 -9.69 -1.97
C LEU A 57 -2.24 -9.29 -0.82
N ARG A 58 -2.80 -8.86 0.32
CA ARG A 58 -2.00 -8.52 1.51
C ARG A 58 -1.16 -9.70 1.99
N LEU A 59 -1.76 -10.89 2.11
CA LEU A 59 -1.03 -12.08 2.52
C LEU A 59 0.13 -12.39 1.58
N ALA A 60 -0.09 -12.28 0.27
CA ALA A 60 0.95 -12.47 -0.72
C ALA A 60 2.08 -11.42 -0.60
N LEU A 61 1.75 -10.14 -0.37
CA LEU A 61 2.73 -9.08 -0.15
C LEU A 61 3.55 -9.32 1.14
N SER A 62 2.91 -9.76 2.21
CA SER A 62 3.57 -10.06 3.48
C SER A 62 4.49 -11.28 3.39
N ASP A 63 4.04 -12.34 2.70
CA ASP A 63 4.86 -13.53 2.45
C ASP A 63 6.06 -13.18 1.56
N PHE A 64 5.86 -12.35 0.53
CA PHE A 64 6.95 -11.82 -0.28
C PHE A 64 7.98 -11.06 0.57
N LEU A 65 7.53 -10.11 1.40
CA LEU A 65 8.44 -9.29 2.21
C LEU A 65 9.22 -10.12 3.24
N LYS A 66 8.55 -11.05 3.94
CA LYS A 66 9.22 -11.94 4.90
C LYS A 66 10.30 -12.78 4.25
N ILE A 67 9.98 -13.36 3.09
CA ILE A 67 10.94 -14.18 2.33
C ILE A 67 12.09 -13.32 1.84
N PHE A 68 11.78 -12.14 1.29
CA PHE A 68 12.78 -11.17 0.84
C PHE A 68 13.76 -10.80 1.95
N LEU A 69 13.26 -10.42 3.13
CA LEU A 69 14.10 -10.07 4.29
C LEU A 69 14.99 -11.23 4.75
N VAL A 70 14.47 -12.47 4.77
CA VAL A 70 15.26 -13.67 5.11
C VAL A 70 16.37 -13.92 4.09
N THR A 71 16.21 -13.48 2.84
CA THR A 71 17.24 -13.66 1.81
C THR A 71 18.37 -12.63 1.84
N ILE A 72 18.21 -11.49 2.52
CA ILE A 72 19.23 -10.44 2.61
C ILE A 72 20.59 -10.93 3.14
N PRO A 73 20.67 -11.68 4.27
CA PRO A 73 21.96 -12.17 4.77
C PRO A 73 22.50 -13.38 4.00
N ILE A 74 21.73 -13.93 3.05
CA ILE A 74 22.08 -15.15 2.33
C ILE A 74 22.84 -14.80 1.05
N PRO A 75 23.99 -15.44 0.77
CA PRO A 75 24.68 -15.27 -0.52
C PRO A 75 23.74 -15.49 -1.72
N THR A 76 23.89 -14.69 -2.77
CA THR A 76 22.94 -14.63 -3.91
C THR A 76 22.73 -15.96 -4.63
N PHE A 77 23.73 -16.85 -4.64
CA PHE A 77 23.59 -18.18 -5.22
C PHE A 77 22.67 -19.10 -4.40
N LEU A 78 22.73 -19.00 -3.06
CA LEU A 78 21.87 -19.76 -2.15
C LEU A 78 20.45 -19.18 -2.12
N SER A 79 20.31 -17.84 -2.14
CA SER A 79 18.99 -17.21 -2.17
C SER A 79 18.22 -17.59 -3.44
N ARG A 80 18.89 -17.70 -4.60
CA ARG A 80 18.27 -18.20 -5.84
C ARG A 80 17.71 -19.61 -5.71
N ILE A 81 18.42 -20.51 -5.00
CA ILE A 81 17.95 -21.88 -4.75
C ILE A 81 16.77 -21.86 -3.77
N TYR A 82 16.89 -21.12 -2.67
CA TYR A 82 15.85 -20.98 -1.65
C TYR A 82 14.53 -20.44 -2.23
N LEU A 83 14.59 -19.38 -3.05
CA LEU A 83 13.42 -18.80 -3.70
C LEU A 83 12.76 -19.74 -4.71
N LYS A 84 13.55 -20.54 -5.45
CA LYS A 84 13.02 -21.53 -6.40
C LYS A 84 12.29 -22.68 -5.70
N ILE A 85 12.76 -23.08 -4.52
CA ILE A 85 12.20 -24.20 -3.76
C ILE A 85 10.98 -23.78 -2.94
N SER A 86 10.91 -22.53 -2.48
CA SER A 86 9.83 -22.05 -1.61
C SER A 86 8.48 -22.03 -2.34
N PRO A 87 7.52 -22.93 -2.00
CA PRO A 87 6.20 -22.90 -2.60
C PRO A 87 5.44 -21.62 -2.19
N ARG A 88 5.71 -21.09 -0.99
CA ARG A 88 5.09 -19.85 -0.50
C ARG A 88 5.47 -18.65 -1.38
N TYR A 89 6.76 -18.51 -1.70
CA TYR A 89 7.22 -17.44 -2.59
C TYR A 89 6.54 -17.52 -3.97
N ARG A 90 6.46 -18.73 -4.54
CA ARG A 90 5.80 -18.93 -5.83
C ARG A 90 4.32 -18.57 -5.81
N HIS A 91 3.58 -18.99 -4.79
CA HIS A 91 2.15 -18.65 -4.65
C HIS A 91 1.95 -17.14 -4.43
N ALA A 92 2.81 -16.50 -3.63
CA ALA A 92 2.80 -15.06 -3.41
C ALA A 92 3.01 -14.30 -4.73
N MET A 93 4.06 -14.65 -5.48
CA MET A 93 4.37 -14.00 -6.77
C MET A 93 3.28 -14.22 -7.81
N ILE A 94 2.68 -15.42 -7.91
CA ILE A 94 1.54 -15.66 -8.82
C ILE A 94 0.35 -14.78 -8.45
N THR A 95 0.02 -14.68 -7.16
CA THR A 95 -1.09 -13.85 -6.69
C THR A 95 -0.82 -12.38 -7.03
N ILE A 96 0.32 -11.84 -6.59
CA ILE A 96 0.73 -10.45 -6.83
C ILE A 96 0.71 -10.12 -8.33
N SER A 97 1.39 -10.92 -9.15
CA SER A 97 1.46 -10.69 -10.61
C SER A 97 0.08 -10.74 -11.25
N THR A 98 -0.83 -11.57 -10.76
CA THR A 98 -2.22 -11.59 -11.27
C THR A 98 -2.90 -10.24 -11.02
N TYR A 99 -2.83 -9.71 -9.80
CA TYR A 99 -3.40 -8.39 -9.48
C TYR A 99 -2.73 -7.27 -10.28
N LEU A 100 -1.40 -7.22 -10.30
CA LEU A 100 -0.68 -6.17 -11.03
C LEU A 100 -0.95 -6.22 -12.54
N ASN A 101 -1.03 -7.41 -13.13
CA ASN A 101 -1.42 -7.53 -14.54
C ASN A 101 -2.86 -7.06 -14.79
N GLN A 102 -3.79 -7.33 -13.88
CA GLN A 102 -5.16 -6.81 -14.01
C GLN A 102 -5.18 -5.28 -13.99
N ILE A 103 -4.42 -4.66 -13.09
CA ILE A 103 -4.32 -3.19 -13.01
C ILE A 103 -3.71 -2.62 -14.31
N ILE A 104 -2.60 -3.20 -14.78
CA ILE A 104 -1.96 -2.78 -16.04
C ILE A 104 -2.93 -2.92 -17.22
N LEU A 105 -3.66 -4.03 -17.31
CA LEU A 105 -4.62 -4.27 -18.40
C LEU A 105 -5.80 -3.31 -18.36
N GLN A 106 -6.25 -2.89 -17.18
CA GLN A 106 -7.32 -1.90 -17.07
C GLN A 106 -6.83 -0.52 -17.49
N GLU A 107 -5.63 -0.12 -17.07
CA GLU A 107 -5.02 1.14 -17.48
C GLU A 107 -4.78 1.20 -19.00
N GLN A 108 -4.37 0.08 -19.62
CA GLN A 108 -4.20 0.00 -21.08
C GLN A 108 -5.52 0.09 -21.88
N ARG A 109 -6.68 -0.10 -21.23
CA ARG A 109 -8.00 0.03 -21.89
C ARG A 109 -8.53 1.46 -21.90
N LYS A 110 -7.94 2.36 -21.12
CA LYS A 110 -8.33 3.77 -21.08
C LYS A 110 -7.93 4.47 -22.37
N THR A 111 -8.68 5.52 -22.73
CA THR A 111 -8.41 6.26 -23.96
C THR A 111 -7.09 7.03 -23.84
N PRO A 112 -6.39 7.32 -24.97
CA PRO A 112 -5.14 8.08 -24.94
C PRO A 112 -5.27 9.47 -24.28
N GLU A 113 -6.44 10.09 -24.38
CA GLU A 113 -6.77 11.38 -23.75
C GLU A 113 -6.84 11.24 -22.21
N GLU A 114 -7.53 10.23 -21.71
CA GLU A 114 -7.60 9.92 -20.27
C GLU A 114 -6.24 9.53 -19.68
N ILE A 115 -5.40 8.83 -20.46
CA ILE A 115 -4.05 8.44 -20.05
C ILE A 115 -3.15 9.67 -19.91
N ASP A 116 -3.20 10.62 -20.84
CA ASP A 116 -2.32 11.79 -20.82
C ASP A 116 -2.65 12.74 -19.64
N GLU A 117 -3.94 12.88 -19.32
CA GLU A 117 -4.39 13.60 -18.13
C GLU A 117 -3.89 12.91 -16.85
N ARG A 118 -3.95 11.58 -16.81
CA ARG A 118 -3.57 10.76 -15.64
C ARG A 118 -2.08 10.54 -15.46
N LYS A 119 -1.26 10.65 -16.51
CA LYS A 119 0.20 10.54 -16.39
C LYS A 119 0.78 11.50 -15.35
N ARG A 120 0.11 12.64 -15.11
CA ARG A 120 0.53 13.65 -14.13
C ARG A 120 0.16 13.31 -12.69
N THR A 121 -0.76 12.36 -12.48
CA THR A 121 -1.38 12.11 -11.17
C THR A 121 -1.32 10.65 -10.72
N SER A 122 -1.16 9.69 -11.64
CA SER A 122 -1.07 8.25 -11.35
C SER A 122 0.32 7.70 -11.65
N LEU A 123 0.92 7.03 -10.66
CA LEU A 123 2.23 6.39 -10.80
C LEU A 123 2.19 5.28 -11.85
N ILE A 124 1.09 4.52 -11.95
CA ILE A 124 0.96 3.49 -12.98
C ILE A 124 0.85 4.10 -14.36
N ALA A 125 0.07 5.18 -14.54
CA ALA A 125 -0.04 5.82 -15.85
C ALA A 125 1.32 6.36 -16.31
N SER A 126 2.12 6.91 -15.39
CA SER A 126 3.50 7.32 -15.67
C SER A 126 4.40 6.14 -16.06
N LEU A 127 4.38 5.05 -15.28
CA LEU A 127 5.20 3.86 -15.54
C LEU A 127 4.78 3.14 -16.83
N ILE A 128 3.48 3.00 -17.11
CA ILE A 128 2.96 2.44 -18.37
C ILE A 128 3.24 3.36 -19.55
N GLY A 129 3.17 4.68 -19.36
CA GLY A 129 3.60 5.65 -20.37
C GLY A 129 5.05 5.41 -20.80
N SER A 130 5.93 5.09 -19.85
CA SER A 130 7.31 4.71 -20.13
C SER A 130 7.45 3.34 -20.84
N LEU A 131 6.52 2.40 -20.63
CA LEU A 131 6.47 1.15 -21.41
C LEU A 131 6.14 1.41 -22.89
N GLN A 132 5.19 2.32 -23.17
CA GLN A 132 4.59 2.48 -24.50
C GLN A 132 5.37 3.41 -25.43
N GLN A 133 6.07 4.42 -24.89
CA GLN A 133 6.90 5.32 -25.71
C GLN A 133 8.06 4.57 -26.39
N ASP A 134 8.51 3.48 -25.77
CA ASP A 134 9.72 2.79 -26.14
C ASP A 134 9.45 1.52 -26.97
N GLU A 135 8.31 0.85 -26.87
CA GLU A 135 8.07 -0.45 -27.54
C GLU A 135 8.25 -0.41 -29.09
N LYS A 136 7.86 0.68 -29.76
CA LYS A 136 8.01 0.81 -31.23
C LYS A 136 9.41 1.24 -31.69
N LEU A 137 10.13 2.03 -30.88
CA LEU A 137 11.47 2.54 -31.20
C LEU A 137 12.58 1.60 -30.72
N GLU A 138 12.31 0.84 -29.65
CA GLU A 138 13.25 -0.09 -29.00
C GLU A 138 13.15 -1.52 -29.54
N ALA A 139 12.05 -1.89 -30.22
CA ALA A 139 11.96 -3.15 -30.96
C ALA A 139 13.04 -3.28 -32.06
N ILE A 140 13.61 -2.16 -32.50
CA ILE A 140 14.61 -2.08 -33.58
C ILE A 140 16.04 -2.07 -33.01
N LYS A 141 16.22 -1.76 -31.71
CA LYS A 141 17.56 -1.61 -31.11
C LYS A 141 18.09 -2.90 -30.49
N PRO A 142 19.44 -3.08 -30.45
CA PRO A 142 20.07 -4.14 -29.68
C PRO A 142 19.62 -4.11 -28.22
N GLU A 143 19.49 -5.27 -27.57
CA GLU A 143 18.98 -5.38 -26.19
C GLU A 143 19.76 -4.55 -25.14
N GLN A 144 21.02 -4.24 -25.44
CA GLN A 144 21.89 -3.38 -24.62
C GLN A 144 21.63 -1.88 -24.80
N GLU A 145 20.95 -1.48 -25.87
CA GLU A 145 20.60 -0.09 -26.20
C GLU A 145 19.12 0.22 -25.95
N LYS A 146 18.35 -0.79 -25.51
CA LYS A 146 16.94 -0.63 -25.16
C LYS A 146 16.77 0.33 -24.01
N LYS A 147 16.08 1.44 -24.24
CA LYS A 147 15.65 2.39 -23.19
C LYS A 147 14.21 2.08 -22.76
N GLY A 148 13.86 2.42 -21.52
CA GLY A 148 12.54 2.13 -20.96
C GLY A 148 12.50 0.85 -20.12
N LEU A 149 11.47 0.75 -19.28
CA LEU A 149 11.25 -0.43 -18.44
C LEU A 149 10.59 -1.54 -19.28
N SER A 150 10.98 -2.79 -19.04
CA SER A 150 10.22 -3.94 -19.51
C SER A 150 8.92 -4.10 -18.71
N ARG A 151 7.94 -4.82 -19.26
CA ARG A 151 6.71 -5.18 -18.52
C ARG A 151 7.02 -5.83 -17.18
N ARG A 152 8.08 -6.64 -17.12
CA ARG A 152 8.52 -7.30 -15.90
C ARG A 152 9.07 -6.29 -14.89
N GLU A 153 9.92 -5.37 -15.33
CA GLU A 153 10.47 -4.32 -14.45
C GLU A 153 9.38 -3.39 -13.92
N VAL A 154 8.35 -3.06 -14.73
CA VAL A 154 7.20 -2.30 -14.20
C VAL A 154 6.45 -3.09 -13.13
N ILE A 155 6.23 -4.39 -13.33
CA ILE A 155 5.61 -5.23 -12.29
C ILE A 155 6.46 -5.25 -11.02
N ASP A 156 7.77 -5.39 -11.16
CA ASP A 156 8.71 -5.40 -10.02
C ASP A 156 8.72 -4.05 -9.27
N GLU A 157 8.66 -2.93 -10.00
CA GLU A 157 8.60 -1.58 -9.43
C GLU A 157 7.27 -1.32 -8.70
N LEU A 158 6.14 -1.72 -9.32
CA LEU A 158 4.81 -1.60 -8.69
C LEU A 158 4.69 -2.45 -7.43
N LEU A 159 5.27 -3.65 -7.44
CA LEU A 159 5.38 -4.50 -6.27
C LEU A 159 6.18 -3.81 -5.15
N LEU A 160 7.32 -3.22 -5.48
CA LEU A 160 8.15 -2.51 -4.51
C LEU A 160 7.37 -1.37 -3.84
N PHE A 161 6.69 -0.53 -4.61
CA PHE A 161 5.87 0.56 -4.07
C PHE A 161 4.76 0.06 -3.15
N LEU A 162 4.02 -0.99 -3.56
CA LEU A 162 2.95 -1.57 -2.76
C LEU A 162 3.46 -2.10 -1.42
N VAL A 163 4.55 -2.87 -1.43
CA VAL A 163 5.07 -3.50 -0.22
C VAL A 163 5.68 -2.46 0.70
N ALA A 164 6.52 -1.57 0.16
CA ALA A 164 7.24 -0.57 0.93
C ALA A 164 6.26 0.39 1.63
N GLY A 165 5.21 0.82 0.95
CA GLY A 165 4.22 1.75 1.50
C GLY A 165 3.23 1.11 2.48
N SER A 166 2.69 -0.07 2.14
CA SER A 166 1.59 -0.67 2.89
C SER A 166 2.03 -1.23 4.25
N GLU A 167 3.11 -2.02 4.29
CA GLU A 167 3.59 -2.69 5.51
C GLU A 167 4.16 -1.68 6.51
N THR A 168 4.98 -0.72 6.05
CA THR A 168 5.66 0.25 6.92
C THR A 168 4.67 1.22 7.56
N THR A 169 3.88 1.91 6.73
CA THR A 169 2.88 2.90 7.16
C THR A 169 1.78 2.24 7.99
N GLY A 170 1.31 1.05 7.59
CA GLY A 170 0.33 0.28 8.35
C GLY A 170 0.83 -0.06 9.76
N SER A 171 2.11 -0.43 9.88
CA SER A 171 2.72 -0.68 11.18
C SER A 171 2.91 0.60 12.01
N VAL A 172 3.27 1.73 11.42
CA VAL A 172 3.33 3.03 12.13
C VAL A 172 1.96 3.44 12.66
N LEU A 173 0.90 3.31 11.86
CA LEU A 173 -0.48 3.60 12.27
C LEU A 173 -0.93 2.70 13.43
N ALA A 174 -0.58 1.41 13.40
CA ALA A 174 -0.91 0.50 14.48
C ALA A 174 -0.20 0.89 15.79
N TRP A 175 1.07 1.26 15.71
CA TRP A 175 1.83 1.81 16.85
C TRP A 175 1.26 3.12 17.36
N PHE A 176 0.85 4.02 16.47
CA PHE A 176 0.18 5.26 16.82
C PHE A 176 -1.09 4.99 17.64
N ILE A 177 -1.98 4.11 17.16
CA ILE A 177 -3.22 3.75 17.88
C ILE A 177 -2.89 3.13 19.24
N TYR A 178 -1.91 2.24 19.30
CA TYR A 178 -1.44 1.64 20.54
C TYR A 178 -0.97 2.70 21.54
N LEU A 179 -0.09 3.61 21.13
CA LEU A 179 0.44 4.67 22.00
C LEU A 179 -0.67 5.64 22.44
N MET A 180 -1.63 5.95 21.57
CA MET A 180 -2.78 6.80 21.93
C MET A 180 -3.67 6.13 22.98
N SER A 181 -3.86 4.80 22.90
CA SER A 181 -4.61 4.05 23.91
C SER A 181 -3.96 4.07 25.29
N LYS A 182 -2.62 4.20 25.35
CA LYS A 182 -1.85 4.27 26.59
C LYS A 182 -1.67 5.69 27.11
N ASN A 183 -1.84 6.71 26.27
CA ASN A 183 -1.60 8.11 26.62
C ASN A 183 -2.83 9.00 26.33
N PRO A 184 -3.92 8.89 27.11
CA PRO A 184 -5.16 9.65 26.88
C PRO A 184 -4.97 11.17 26.85
N ARG A 185 -4.00 11.69 27.64
CA ARG A 185 -3.66 13.12 27.66
C ARG A 185 -3.10 13.60 26.31
N VAL A 186 -2.29 12.78 25.63
CA VAL A 186 -1.75 13.11 24.31
C VAL A 186 -2.86 13.06 23.26
N GLN A 187 -3.73 12.04 23.34
CA GLN A 187 -4.90 11.93 22.46
C GLN A 187 -5.83 13.15 22.60
N ALA A 188 -6.08 13.62 23.83
CA ALA A 188 -6.90 14.81 24.06
C ALA A 188 -6.30 16.07 23.44
N LYS A 189 -4.97 16.24 23.52
CA LYS A 189 -4.27 17.36 22.87
C LYS A 189 -4.36 17.32 21.35
N ILE A 190 -4.20 16.14 20.74
CA ILE A 190 -4.39 15.98 19.28
C ILE A 190 -5.84 16.34 18.90
N LYS A 191 -6.83 15.86 19.65
CA LYS A 191 -8.24 16.20 19.40
C LYS A 191 -8.50 17.70 19.50
N ALA A 192 -7.85 18.38 20.44
CA ALA A 192 -7.95 19.83 20.57
C ALA A 192 -7.28 20.57 19.41
N GLU A 193 -6.14 20.09 18.91
CA GLU A 193 -5.48 20.66 17.72
C GLU A 193 -6.32 20.47 16.43
N LEU A 194 -7.04 19.35 16.36
CA LEU A 194 -7.97 19.02 15.29
C LEU A 194 -9.35 19.65 15.43
N ALA A 195 -9.66 20.24 16.60
CA ALA A 195 -10.92 20.92 16.83
C ALA A 195 -11.06 22.08 15.83
N ASP A 196 -12.25 22.28 15.31
CA ASP A 196 -12.62 23.26 14.27
C ASP A 196 -12.08 23.00 12.85
N LYS A 197 -11.06 22.16 12.64
CA LYS A 197 -10.47 21.90 11.31
C LYS A 197 -11.10 20.73 10.53
N THR A 198 -11.79 19.81 11.20
CA THR A 198 -12.23 18.53 10.58
C THR A 198 -13.67 18.51 10.06
N GLN A 199 -14.45 19.58 10.24
CA GLN A 199 -15.89 19.57 9.91
C GLN A 199 -16.19 19.50 8.41
N HIS A 200 -15.27 19.95 7.53
CA HIS A 200 -15.49 20.00 6.07
C HIS A 200 -14.39 19.28 5.27
N GLY A 201 -13.68 18.36 5.92
CA GLY A 201 -12.46 17.76 5.36
C GLY A 201 -11.22 18.64 5.61
N LEU A 202 -10.04 18.04 5.55
CA LEU A 202 -8.76 18.72 5.76
C LEU A 202 -8.14 19.10 4.42
N THR A 203 -7.71 20.35 4.27
CA THR A 203 -6.86 20.78 3.16
C THR A 203 -5.39 20.44 3.42
N ILE A 204 -4.55 20.48 2.38
CA ILE A 204 -3.09 20.25 2.52
C ILE A 204 -2.49 21.26 3.50
N ASP A 205 -2.80 22.55 3.33
CA ASP A 205 -2.30 23.61 4.23
C ASP A 205 -2.76 23.40 5.69
N GLN A 206 -3.96 22.87 5.89
CA GLN A 206 -4.45 22.54 7.23
C GLN A 206 -3.69 21.35 7.83
N ILE A 207 -3.35 20.34 7.04
CA ILE A 207 -2.52 19.21 7.49
C ILE A 207 -1.13 19.70 7.90
N ASP A 208 -0.51 20.57 7.09
CA ASP A 208 0.82 21.13 7.37
C ASP A 208 0.82 22.00 8.64
N SER A 209 -0.34 22.54 9.03
CA SER A 209 -0.48 23.33 10.26
C SER A 209 -0.63 22.50 11.55
N LEU A 210 -0.67 21.15 11.47
CA LEU A 210 -0.84 20.26 12.63
C LEU A 210 0.51 19.92 13.28
N ILE A 211 1.14 20.93 13.89
CA ILE A 211 2.50 20.84 14.45
C ILE A 211 2.58 19.80 15.58
N TYR A 212 1.59 19.73 16.46
CA TYR A 212 1.62 18.79 17.57
C TYR A 212 1.41 17.35 17.09
N LEU A 213 0.52 17.12 16.12
CA LEU A 213 0.37 15.82 15.48
C LEU A 213 1.69 15.36 14.82
N ASP A 214 2.41 16.25 14.13
CA ASP A 214 3.71 15.92 13.54
C ASP A 214 4.72 15.47 14.62
N TYR A 215 4.83 16.21 15.73
CA TYR A 215 5.66 15.80 16.87
C TYR A 215 5.27 14.44 17.45
N VAL A 216 3.97 14.13 17.52
CA VAL A 216 3.52 12.81 17.98
C VAL A 216 3.91 11.72 16.98
N ILE A 217 3.79 11.96 15.67
CA ILE A 217 4.19 11.00 14.64
C ILE A 217 5.70 10.74 14.71
N GLN A 218 6.52 11.79 14.87
CA GLN A 218 7.97 11.66 15.05
C GLN A 218 8.30 10.82 16.30
N GLU A 219 7.59 11.06 17.40
CA GLU A 219 7.78 10.27 18.62
C GLU A 219 7.36 8.81 18.47
N VAL A 220 6.30 8.53 17.70
CA VAL A 220 5.89 7.16 17.34
C VAL A 220 6.97 6.48 16.51
N LEU A 221 7.53 7.17 15.52
CA LEU A 221 8.63 6.66 14.69
C LEU A 221 9.90 6.41 15.51
N ARG A 222 10.18 7.24 16.53
CA ARG A 222 11.33 7.07 17.42
C ARG A 222 11.20 5.84 18.33
N GLN A 223 9.97 5.50 18.73
CA GLN A 223 9.70 4.38 19.64
C GLN A 223 9.57 3.02 18.93
N LYS A 224 9.28 3.03 17.63
CA LYS A 224 9.17 1.85 16.78
C LYS A 224 10.53 1.42 16.25
#